data_AF-A0AAW7RZX8-F1
#
_entry.id   AF-A0AAW7RZX8-F1
#
_cell.length_a   1.000
_cell.length_b   1.000
_cell.length_c   1.000
_cell.angle_alpha   90.00
_cell.angle_beta   90.00
_cell.angle_gamma   90.00
#
_symmetry.space_group_name_H-M   'P 1'
#
loop_
_entity.id
_entity.type
_entity.pdbx_description
1 polymer ?
#
loop_
_entity_poly.entity_id
_entity_poly.type
_entity_poly.pdbx_seq_one_letter_code
_entity_poly.pdbx_strand_id
1 'polypeptide(L)'
;MLHPATTERAADFWSDRQLQQFNDTQAEADEALERATAVVTLDDVLEALAGLNESEQRKIVDAYRDTSDRAHFQWLLMAAFEDAFSAAAKRIAEYSGGGRVPVRVRLFDEV
;
A
#
# COMPACT_ATOMS: atom_id res chain seq x y z
N MET A 1 15.27 3.44 -51.71
CA MET A 1 14.28 2.62 -50.98
C MET A 1 14.83 2.44 -49.57
N LEU A 2 14.33 3.19 -48.59
CA LEU A 2 14.73 3.00 -47.19
C LEU A 2 14.11 1.70 -46.68
N HIS A 3 14.94 0.83 -46.10
CA HIS A 3 14.53 -0.47 -45.55
C HIS A 3 13.53 -0.26 -44.39
N PRO A 4 12.25 -0.66 -44.53
CA PRO A 4 11.26 -0.54 -43.44
C PRO A 4 11.51 -1.59 -42.34
N ALA A 5 12.10 -2.73 -42.71
CA ALA A 5 12.25 -3.91 -41.86
C ALA A 5 13.19 -3.72 -40.65
N THR A 6 14.08 -2.73 -40.66
CA THR A 6 14.98 -2.45 -39.53
C THR A 6 14.35 -1.57 -38.46
N THR A 7 13.35 -0.77 -38.83
CA THR A 7 12.70 0.17 -37.89
C THR A 7 11.64 -0.52 -37.05
N GLU A 8 10.88 -1.45 -37.64
CA GLU A 8 9.90 -2.28 -36.91
C GLU A 8 10.59 -3.14 -35.85
N ARG A 9 11.66 -3.87 -36.22
CA ARG A 9 12.47 -4.65 -35.27
C ARG A 9 13.13 -3.80 -34.16
N ALA A 10 13.47 -2.55 -34.46
CA ALA A 10 14.01 -1.65 -33.45
C ALA A 10 12.92 -1.20 -32.47
N ALA A 11 11.71 -0.88 -32.95
CA ALA A 11 10.57 -0.52 -32.10
C ALA A 11 10.16 -1.67 -31.18
N ASP A 12 10.13 -2.91 -31.70
CA ASP A 12 9.87 -4.12 -30.91
C ASP A 12 10.94 -4.31 -29.82
N PHE A 13 12.23 -4.16 -30.16
CA PHE A 13 13.34 -4.26 -29.21
C PHE A 13 13.29 -3.23 -28.08
N TRP A 14 12.93 -1.97 -28.40
CA TRP A 14 12.78 -0.92 -27.39
C TRP A 14 11.54 -1.15 -26.51
N SER A 15 10.45 -1.67 -27.09
CA SER A 15 9.22 -1.99 -26.37
C SER A 15 9.43 -3.17 -25.40
N ASP A 16 10.09 -4.23 -25.85
CA ASP A 16 10.45 -5.39 -25.02
C ASP A 16 11.37 -4.97 -23.86
N ARG A 17 12.33 -4.08 -24.11
CA ARG A 17 13.21 -3.56 -23.07
C ARG A 17 12.48 -2.68 -22.06
N GLN A 18 11.54 -1.84 -22.49
CA GLN A 18 10.70 -1.06 -21.58
C GLN A 18 9.78 -1.94 -20.74
N LEU A 19 9.19 -2.97 -21.35
CA LEU A 19 8.36 -3.95 -20.65
C LEU A 19 9.18 -4.72 -19.61
N GLN A 20 10.40 -5.13 -19.96
CA GLN A 20 11.31 -5.78 -19.04
C GLN A 20 11.69 -4.87 -17.87
N GLN A 21 12.06 -3.61 -18.12
CA GLN A 21 12.33 -2.63 -17.06
C GLN A 21 11.13 -2.39 -16.15
N PHE A 22 9.92 -2.34 -16.71
CA PHE A 22 8.69 -2.21 -15.93
C PHE A 22 8.47 -3.44 -15.04
N ASN A 23 8.61 -4.65 -15.59
CA ASN A 23 8.45 -5.89 -14.85
C ASN A 23 9.50 -6.04 -13.74
N ASP A 24 10.75 -5.69 -14.01
CA ASP A 24 11.84 -5.73 -13.03
C ASP A 24 11.58 -4.73 -11.88
N THR A 25 11.10 -3.52 -12.20
CA THR A 25 10.74 -2.52 -11.18
C THR A 25 9.57 -2.98 -10.30
N GLN A 26 8.58 -3.67 -10.90
CA GLN A 26 7.46 -4.24 -10.15
C GLN A 26 7.91 -5.37 -9.22
N ALA A 27 8.78 -6.26 -9.70
CA ALA A 27 9.34 -7.34 -8.88
C ALA A 27 10.14 -6.81 -7.69
N GLU A 28 10.95 -5.76 -7.89
CA GLU A 28 11.68 -5.10 -6.80
C GLU A 28 10.74 -4.45 -5.77
N ALA A 29 9.63 -3.86 -6.23
CA ALA A 29 8.62 -3.26 -5.36
C ALA A 29 7.88 -4.31 -4.52
N ASP A 30 7.52 -5.45 -5.13
CA ASP A 30 6.87 -6.57 -4.44
C ASP A 30 7.80 -7.18 -3.39
N GLU A 31 9.07 -7.41 -3.71
CA GLU A 31 10.07 -7.90 -2.74
C GLU A 31 10.32 -6.90 -1.60
N ALA A 32 10.30 -5.60 -1.89
CA ALA A 32 10.43 -4.56 -0.87
C ALA A 32 9.23 -4.54 0.08
N LEU A 33 8.01 -4.72 -0.44
CA LEU A 33 6.79 -4.84 0.35
C LEU A 33 6.81 -6.10 1.22
N GLU A 34 7.21 -7.25 0.66
CA GLU A 34 7.32 -8.50 1.42
C GLU A 34 8.30 -8.36 2.58
N ARG A 35 9.49 -7.80 2.34
CA ARG A 35 10.45 -7.51 3.42
C ARG A 35 9.91 -6.51 4.44
N ALA A 36 9.17 -5.50 3.99
CA ALA A 36 8.58 -4.51 4.87
C ALA A 36 7.50 -5.11 5.78
N THR A 37 6.61 -5.95 5.24
CA THR A 37 5.57 -6.63 6.02
C THR A 37 6.15 -7.51 7.14
N ALA A 38 7.30 -8.15 6.90
CA ALA A 38 7.99 -8.98 7.90
C ALA A 38 8.53 -8.20 9.10
N VAL A 39 8.74 -6.88 8.97
CA VAL A 39 9.33 -6.03 10.02
C VAL A 39 8.35 -5.02 10.61
N VAL A 40 7.09 -4.98 10.15
CA VAL A 40 6.05 -4.13 10.74
C VAL A 40 5.89 -4.48 12.22
N THR A 41 5.99 -3.47 13.08
CA THR A 41 5.74 -3.61 14.50
C THR A 41 4.33 -3.15 14.87
N LEU A 42 3.85 -3.57 16.05
CA LEU A 42 2.56 -3.10 16.56
C LEU A 42 2.53 -1.57 16.70
N ASP A 43 3.64 -0.95 17.09
CA ASP A 43 3.73 0.52 17.22
C ASP A 43 3.52 1.22 15.87
N ASP A 44 4.04 0.65 14.77
CA ASP A 44 3.83 1.20 13.42
C ASP A 44 2.35 1.11 13.02
N VAL A 45 1.67 0.01 13.36
CA VAL A 45 0.23 -0.16 13.12
C VAL A 45 -0.59 0.82 13.95
N LEU A 46 -0.24 1.01 15.23
CA LEU A 46 -0.91 1.96 16.12
C LEU A 46 -0.70 3.41 15.66
N GLU A 47 0.49 3.76 15.15
CA GLU A 47 0.74 5.08 14.56
C GLU A 47 -0.12 5.28 13.31
N ALA A 48 -0.25 4.27 12.45
CA ALA A 48 -1.13 4.31 11.28
C ALA A 48 -2.61 4.45 11.68
N LEU A 49 -3.07 3.72 12.69
CA LEU A 49 -4.42 3.86 13.26
C LEU A 49 -4.65 5.24 13.90
N ALA A 50 -3.65 5.82 14.55
CA ALA A 50 -3.74 7.18 15.07
C ALA A 50 -3.85 8.22 13.94
N GLY A 51 -3.40 7.87 12.73
CA GLY A 51 -3.52 8.67 11.52
C GLY A 51 -4.92 8.69 10.89
N LEU A 52 -5.85 7.83 11.35
CA LEU A 52 -7.23 7.78 10.86
C LEU A 52 -7.90 9.15 10.97
N ASN A 53 -8.78 9.46 10.01
CA ASN A 53 -9.56 10.70 10.07
C ASN A 53 -10.66 10.63 11.14
N GLU A 54 -11.21 11.78 11.50
CA GLU A 54 -12.19 11.86 12.59
C GLU A 54 -13.49 11.07 12.29
N SER A 55 -13.89 10.96 11.02
CA SER A 55 -15.10 10.23 10.65
C SER A 55 -14.91 8.72 10.77
N GLU A 56 -13.73 8.20 10.40
CA GLU A 56 -13.33 6.80 10.58
C GLU A 56 -13.26 6.43 12.06
N GLN A 57 -12.59 7.25 12.87
CA GLN A 57 -12.53 7.06 14.31
C GLN A 57 -13.94 7.02 14.93
N ARG A 58 -14.83 7.92 14.48
CA ARG A 58 -16.21 7.96 14.95
C ARG A 58 -16.99 6.71 14.56
N LYS A 59 -16.85 6.19 13.33
CA LYS A 59 -17.47 4.93 12.90
C LYS A 59 -17.10 3.76 13.81
N ILE A 60 -15.81 3.60 14.13
CA ILE A 60 -15.33 2.51 15.00
C ILE A 60 -15.91 2.65 16.42
N VAL A 61 -15.92 3.87 16.97
CA VAL A 61 -16.45 4.13 18.32
C VAL A 61 -17.97 3.94 18.38
N ASP A 62 -18.70 4.36 17.35
CA ASP A 62 -20.15 4.19 17.30
C ASP A 62 -20.51 2.71 17.16
N ALA A 63 -19.78 1.93 16.35
CA ALA A 63 -19.92 0.49 16.28
C ALA A 63 -19.60 -0.20 17.62
N TYR A 64 -18.61 0.28 18.38
CA TYR A 64 -18.30 -0.25 19.72
C TYR A 64 -19.44 0.01 20.73
N ARG A 65 -20.08 1.18 20.62
CA ARG A 65 -21.20 1.59 21.48
C ARG A 65 -22.47 0.84 21.14
N ASP A 66 -22.65 0.44 19.89
CA ASP A 66 -23.75 -0.44 19.50
C ASP A 66 -23.52 -1.86 20.04
N THR A 67 -24.14 -2.15 21.18
CA THR A 67 -24.04 -3.46 21.81
C THR A 67 -24.84 -4.54 21.08
N SER A 68 -25.69 -4.17 20.12
CA SER A 68 -26.53 -5.10 19.38
C SER A 68 -25.78 -5.85 18.27
N ASP A 69 -24.69 -5.27 17.76
CA ASP A 69 -23.90 -5.85 16.67
C ASP A 69 -22.39 -5.88 16.96
N ARG A 70 -22.01 -6.77 17.88
CA ARG A 70 -20.60 -7.01 18.22
C ARG A 70 -19.79 -7.61 17.07
N ALA A 71 -20.44 -8.34 16.17
CA ALA A 71 -19.77 -8.93 15.03
C ALA A 71 -19.35 -7.85 14.03
N HIS A 72 -20.22 -6.87 13.78
CA HIS A 72 -19.88 -5.73 12.93
C HIS A 72 -18.75 -4.89 13.51
N PHE A 73 -18.75 -4.62 14.82
CA PHE A 73 -17.63 -3.95 15.48
C PHE A 73 -16.31 -4.72 15.31
N GLN A 74 -16.31 -6.02 15.55
CA GLN A 74 -15.10 -6.84 15.40
C GLN A 74 -14.58 -6.82 13.96
N TRP A 75 -15.49 -6.93 12.98
CA TRP A 75 -15.14 -6.84 11.58
C TRP A 75 -14.53 -5.49 11.21
N LEU A 76 -15.15 -4.38 11.64
CA LEU A 76 -14.62 -3.03 11.41
C LEU A 76 -13.23 -2.84 12.02
N LEU A 77 -13.03 -3.36 13.23
CA LEU A 77 -11.74 -3.24 13.92
C LEU A 77 -10.65 -4.06 13.21
N MET A 78 -10.98 -5.28 12.76
CA MET A 78 -10.04 -6.09 11.98
C MET A 78 -9.67 -5.43 10.65
N ALA A 79 -10.67 -4.93 9.91
CA ALA A 79 -10.43 -4.24 8.64
C ALA A 79 -9.52 -3.01 8.82
N ALA A 80 -9.81 -2.18 9.82
CA ALA A 80 -8.96 -1.02 10.12
C ALA A 80 -7.52 -1.42 10.49
N PHE A 81 -7.35 -2.55 11.17
CA PHE A 81 -6.04 -3.06 11.54
C PHE A 81 -5.25 -3.61 10.34
N GLU A 82 -5.91 -4.36 9.45
CA GLU A 82 -5.30 -4.87 8.20
C GLU A 82 -4.86 -3.73 7.27
N ASP A 83 -5.68 -2.71 7.14
CA ASP A 83 -5.35 -1.53 6.35
C ASP A 83 -4.22 -0.71 6.99
N ALA A 84 -4.24 -0.53 8.32
CA ALA A 84 -3.16 0.15 9.03
C ALA A 84 -1.83 -0.63 8.95
N PHE A 85 -1.88 -1.97 9.01
CA PHE A 85 -0.72 -2.82 8.78
C PHE A 85 -0.17 -2.65 7.35
N SER A 86 -1.06 -2.66 6.35
CA SER A 86 -0.68 -2.46 4.95
C SER A 86 -0.08 -1.07 4.72
N ALA A 87 -0.64 -0.05 5.35
CA ALA A 87 -0.13 1.32 5.33
C ALA A 87 1.27 1.42 5.96
N ALA A 88 1.48 0.76 7.11
CA ALA A 88 2.77 0.70 7.77
C ALA A 88 3.81 -0.06 6.92
N ALA A 89 3.43 -1.19 6.32
CA ALA A 89 4.31 -1.95 5.42
C ALA A 89 4.71 -1.13 4.19
N LYS A 90 3.75 -0.47 3.52
CA LYS A 90 4.04 0.44 2.39
C LYS A 90 4.99 1.55 2.81
N ARG A 91 4.76 2.17 3.97
CA ARG A 91 5.68 3.17 4.52
C ARG A 91 7.07 2.58 4.74
N ILE A 92 7.21 1.41 5.35
CA ILE A 92 8.53 0.83 5.57
C ILE A 92 9.23 0.51 4.23
N ALA A 93 8.49 0.00 3.25
CA ALA A 93 9.02 -0.27 1.91
C ALA A 93 9.52 1.02 1.24
N GLU A 94 8.71 2.08 1.25
CA GLU A 94 9.04 3.40 0.67
C GLU A 94 10.22 4.08 1.39
N TYR A 95 10.26 4.01 2.73
CA TYR A 95 11.23 4.75 3.56
C TYR A 95 12.51 3.96 3.88
N SER A 96 12.56 2.66 3.61
CA SER A 96 13.81 1.89 3.66
C SER A 96 14.88 2.40 2.66
N GLY A 97 14.51 3.32 1.75
CA GLY A 97 15.42 4.12 0.92
C GLY A 97 15.81 5.52 1.46
N GLY A 98 15.20 6.03 2.55
CA GLY A 98 15.54 7.35 3.09
C GLY A 98 14.63 7.86 4.21
N GLY A 99 15.16 7.94 5.43
CA GLY A 99 14.82 8.89 6.50
C GLY A 99 13.34 9.14 6.90
N ARG A 100 12.97 8.76 8.13
CA ARG A 100 11.66 9.01 8.76
C ARG A 100 11.15 10.46 8.62
N VAL A 101 9.93 10.63 8.11
CA VAL A 101 9.10 11.85 8.22
C VAL A 101 7.70 11.42 8.72
N PRO A 102 6.99 12.24 9.53
CA PRO A 102 5.61 11.94 9.93
C PRO A 102 4.65 12.18 8.76
N VAL A 103 3.48 11.51 8.75
CA VAL A 103 2.14 12.06 8.43
C VAL A 103 1.21 11.05 7.71
N ARG A 104 -0.01 10.94 8.29
CA ARG A 104 -1.35 10.60 7.76
C ARG A 104 -1.43 9.81 6.45
N VAL A 105 -1.70 8.52 6.59
CA VAL A 105 -2.27 7.69 5.52
C VAL A 105 -3.79 7.81 5.59
N ARG A 106 -4.44 8.17 4.47
CA ARG A 106 -5.91 8.07 4.32
C ARG A 106 -6.24 6.63 3.95
N LEU A 107 -7.14 6.01 4.71
CA LEU A 107 -7.42 4.58 4.61
C LEU A 107 -8.44 4.18 3.53
N PHE A 108 -9.18 5.12 2.95
CA PHE A 108 -10.22 4.79 1.97
C PHE A 108 -10.13 5.66 0.72
N ASP A 109 -9.85 5.04 -0.42
CA ASP A 109 -10.20 5.56 -1.74
C ASP A 109 -11.71 5.35 -1.95
N GLU A 110 -12.43 6.42 -2.28
CA GLU A 110 -13.86 6.38 -2.59
C GLU A 110 -14.09 5.68 -3.94
N VAL A 111 -14.91 4.63 -3.94
CA VAL A 111 -15.65 4.13 -5.11
C VAL A 111 -17.12 4.01 -4.74
#